data_AF-A0A540KJP4-F1
#
_entry.id   AF-A0A540KJP4-F1
#
_cell.length_a   1.000
_cell.length_b   1.000
_cell.length_c   1.000
_cell.angle_alpha   90.00
_cell.angle_beta   90.00
_cell.angle_gamma   90.00
#
_symmetry.space_group_name_H-M   'P 1'
#
loop_
_entity.id
_entity.type
_entity.pdbx_description
1 polymer ?
#
loop_
_entity_poly.entity_id
_entity_poly.type
_entity_poly.pdbx_seq_one_letter_code
_entity_poly.pdbx_strand_id
1 'polypeptide(L)' 'MRVRQMRAITTKIFHGLRKHGGYRLSPCGDINEVLRHLATEVGWLVEPDALLIDHPT' A
#
# COMPACT_ATOMS: atom_id res chain seq x y z
N MET A 1 -12.99 16.84 11.90
CA MET A 1 -12.30 16.01 12.92
C MET A 1 -12.15 14.54 12.50
N ARG A 2 -13.23 13.84 12.15
CA ARG A 2 -13.24 12.38 11.82
C ARG A 2 -12.20 11.94 10.77
N VAL A 3 -12.16 12.58 9.60
CA VAL A 3 -11.21 12.20 8.52
C VAL A 3 -9.75 12.35 8.96
N ARG A 4 -9.43 13.38 9.76
CA ARG A 4 -8.07 13.57 10.29
C ARG A 4 -7.69 12.49 11.29
N GLN A 5 -8.61 12.10 12.17
CA GLN A 5 -8.39 10.99 13.10
C GLN A 5 -8.21 9.66 12.36
N MET A 6 -9.06 9.39 11.36
CA MET A 6 -8.96 8.19 10.53
C MET A 6 -7.60 8.13 9.83
N ARG A 7 -7.18 9.24 9.20
CA ARG A 7 -5.85 9.35 8.57
C ARG A 7 -4.72 9.12 9.59
N ALA A 8 -4.80 9.71 10.78
CA ALA A 8 -3.79 9.53 11.82
C ALA A 8 -3.68 8.08 12.29
N ILE A 9 -4.80 7.37 12.42
CA ILE A 9 -4.82 5.94 12.77
C ILE A 9 -4.18 5.11 11.65
N THR A 10 -4.62 5.32 10.40
CA THR A 10 -4.08 4.64 9.23
C THR A 10 -2.56 4.84 9.10
N THR A 11 -2.08 6.07 9.28
CA THR A 11 -0.64 6.38 9.25
C THR A 11 0.13 5.63 10.35
N LYS A 12 -0.44 5.49 11.55
CA LYS A 12 0.20 4.73 12.65
C LYS A 12 0.28 3.24 12.33
N ILE A 13 -0.78 2.66 11.75
CA ILE A 13 -0.81 1.26 11.35
C ILE A 13 0.28 1.00 10.29
N PHE A 14 0.34 1.80 9.23
CA PHE A 14 1.34 1.62 8.17
C PHE A 14 2.77 1.83 8.66
N HIS A 15 3.02 2.77 9.57
CA HIS A 15 4.33 2.89 10.22
C HIS A 15 4.70 1.65 11.04
N GLY A 16 3.73 1.09 11.78
CA GLY A 16 3.91 -0.15 12.52
C GLY A 16 4.28 -1.31 11.61
N LEU A 17 3.53 -1.51 10.52
CA LEU A 17 3.80 -2.53 9.51
C LEU A 17 5.17 -2.35 8.85
N ARG A 18 5.56 -1.11 8.51
CA ARG A 18 6.89 -0.82 7.95
C ARG A 18 8.02 -1.23 8.90
N LYS A 19 7.87 -0.95 10.21
CA LYS A 19 8.92 -1.19 11.20
C LYS A 19 8.99 -2.63 11.67
N HIS A 20 7.85 -3.31 11.74
CA HIS A 20 7.72 -4.61 12.41
C HIS A 20 7.23 -5.75 11.50
N GLY A 21 6.81 -5.46 10.26
CA GLY A 21 6.25 -6.46 9.34
C GLY A 21 7.28 -7.37 8.66
N GLY A 22 8.58 -7.17 8.88
CA GLY A 22 9.62 -8.03 8.28
C GLY A 22 9.78 -7.89 6.76
N TYR A 23 9.11 -6.92 6.15
CA TYR A 23 9.19 -6.63 4.73
C TYR A 23 10.61 -6.21 4.31
N ARG A 24 11.08 -6.72 3.16
CA ARG A 24 12.34 -6.31 2.52
C ARG A 24 12.18 -4.97 1.79
N LEU A 25 11.90 -3.93 2.56
CA LEU A 25 11.69 -2.59 2.03
C LEU A 25 13.02 -1.93 1.71
N SER A 26 13.03 -1.19 0.61
CA SER A 26 14.14 -0.30 0.30
C SER A 26 14.31 0.79 1.37
N PRO A 27 15.50 1.38 1.55
CA PRO A 27 15.72 2.46 2.54
C PRO A 27 14.78 3.67 2.33
N CYS A 28 14.47 3.96 1.06
CA CYS A 28 13.53 5.00 0.64
C CYS A 28 12.08 4.50 0.50
N GLY A 29 11.79 3.26 0.95
CA GLY A 29 10.51 2.61 0.72
C GLY A 29 9.35 3.34 1.36
N ASP A 30 8.30 3.55 0.56
CA ASP A 30 7.10 4.27 0.94
C ASP A 30 5.99 3.31 1.42
N ILE A 31 4.81 3.86 1.75
CA ILE A 31 3.65 3.07 2.18
C ILE A 31 3.17 2.13 1.06
N ASN A 32 3.34 2.50 -0.21
CA ASN A 32 2.88 1.68 -1.32
C ASN A 32 3.73 0.42 -1.46
N GLU A 33 5.03 0.49 -1.17
CA GLU A 33 5.90 -0.68 -1.11
C GLU A 33 5.44 -1.66 0.00
N VAL A 34 5.10 -1.14 1.18
CA VAL A 34 4.50 -1.94 2.27
C VAL A 34 3.21 -2.61 1.82
N LEU A 35 2.32 -1.87 1.14
CA LEU A 35 1.05 -2.40 0.65
C LEU A 35 1.25 -3.48 -0.41
N ARG A 36 2.21 -3.32 -1.33
CA ARG A 36 2.52 -4.35 -2.33
C ARG A 36 3.04 -5.62 -1.70
N HIS A 37 3.94 -5.51 -0.73
CA HIS A 37 4.43 -6.67 0.01
C HIS A 37 3.30 -7.38 0.77
N LEU A 38 2.48 -6.62 1.49
CA LEU A 38 1.32 -7.17 2.19
C LEU A 38 0.36 -7.89 1.24
N ALA A 39 0.03 -7.27 0.11
CA ALA A 39 -0.85 -7.87 -0.90
C ALA A 39 -0.26 -9.17 -1.47
N THR A 40 1.04 -9.19 -1.73
CA THR A 40 1.74 -10.40 -2.21
C THR A 40 1.71 -11.52 -1.18
N GLU A 41 1.92 -11.22 0.10
CA GLU A 41 1.88 -12.23 1.18
C GLU A 41 0.53 -12.90 1.35
N VAL A 42 -0.56 -12.13 1.20
CA VAL A 42 -1.93 -12.66 1.35
C VAL A 42 -2.50 -13.22 0.02
N GLY A 43 -1.68 -13.26 -1.04
CA GLY A 43 -2.10 -13.75 -2.36
C GLY A 43 -3.12 -12.84 -3.04
N TRP A 44 -3.20 -11.57 -2.67
CA TRP A 44 -4.02 -10.58 -3.36
C TRP A 44 -3.32 -10.13 -4.64
N LEU A 45 -3.97 -10.35 -5.78
CA LEU A 45 -3.55 -9.77 -7.04
C LEU A 45 -3.93 -8.29 -7.02
N VAL A 46 -2.94 -7.40 -6.90
CA VAL A 46 -3.15 -5.97 -7.11
C VAL A 46 -3.26 -5.75 -8.61
N GLU A 47 -4.49 -5.61 -9.10
CA GLU A 47 -4.71 -5.27 -10.49
C GLU A 47 -4.10 -3.87 -10.76
N PRO A 48 -3.24 -3.72 -11.77
CA PRO A 48 -2.71 -2.42 -12.13
C PRO A 48 -3.88 -1.51 -12.53
N ASP A 49 -3.88 -0.28 -12.01
CA ASP A 49 -4.95 0.69 -12.22
C ASP A 49 -5.20 0.85 -13.73
N ALA A 50 -6.45 0.62 -14.15
CA ALA A 50 -6.84 0.66 -15.55
C ALA A 50 -6.82 2.10 -16.06
N LEU A 51 -5.64 2.61 -16.40
CA LEU A 51 -5.49 3.86 -17.13
C LEU A 51 -4.87 3.58 -18.50
N LEU A 52 -5.75 3.69 -19.50
CA LEU A 52 -5.46 3.88 -20.92
C LEU A 52 -4.96 2.65 -21.69
N ILE A 53 -5.92 1.84 -22.14
CA ILE A 53 -5.87 1.30 -23.51
C ILE A 53 -7.16 1.78 -24.17
N ASP A 54 -7.00 2.71 -25.10
CA ASP A 54 -8.01 3.07 -26.08
C ASP A 54 -8.71 1.81 -26.58
N HIS A 55 -10.03 1.80 -26.54
CA HIS A 55 -10.82 0.91 -27.37
C HIS A 55 -10.92 1.55 -28.77
N PRO A 56 -10.23 1.05 -29.81
CA PRO A 56 -10.69 1.22 -31.17
C PRO A 56 -11.59 0.02 -31.49
N THR A 57 -12.89 0.24 -31.58
CA THR A 57 -13.76 -0.62 -32.40
C THR A 57 -14.73 0.26 -33.17
#